data_AF-A0A534TI29-F1
#
_entry.id   AF-A0A534TI29-F1
#
_cell.length_a   1.000
_cell.length_b   1.000
_cell.length_c   1.000
_cell.angle_alpha   90.00
_cell.angle_beta   90.00
_cell.angle_gamma   90.00
#
_symmetry.space_group_name_H-M   'P 1'
#
loop_
_entity.id
_entity.type
_entity.pdbx_description
1 polymer ?
#
loop_
_entity_poly.entity_id
_entity_poly.type
_entity_poly.pdbx_seq_one_letter_code
_entity_poly.pdbx_strand_id
1 'polypeptide(L)' 'MADNLYALLQQARQVATTSGAKIFGVETAIVTNVKDPDTLGRVKVCFPRLPGKPESDWVRVAQPSAGPDRGF' A
#
# COMPACT_ATOMS: atom_id res chain seq x y z
N MET A 1 29.60 -26.43 -3.24
CA MET A 1 28.27 -26.62 -3.86
C MET A 1 27.90 -25.25 -4.43
N ALA A 2 28.15 -25.02 -5.72
CA ALA A 2 27.99 -23.71 -6.34
C ALA A 2 26.54 -23.53 -6.79
N ASP A 3 25.88 -22.49 -6.30
CA ASP A 3 24.55 -22.11 -6.79
C ASP A 3 24.67 -21.67 -8.24
N ASN A 4 24.02 -22.41 -9.14
CA ASN A 4 23.99 -22.04 -10.55
C ASN A 4 23.02 -20.85 -10.75
N LEU A 5 23.25 -20.08 -11.83
CA LEU A 5 22.41 -18.93 -12.18
C LEU A 5 20.91 -19.30 -12.21
N TYR A 6 20.59 -20.53 -12.60
CA TYR A 6 19.24 -21.04 -12.64
C TYR A 6 18.58 -21.09 -11.25
N ALA A 7 19.30 -21.55 -10.22
CA ALA A 7 18.84 -21.57 -8.84
C ALA A 7 18.61 -20.16 -8.29
N LEU A 8 19.51 -19.21 -8.60
CA LEU A 8 19.36 -17.80 -8.21
C LEU A 8 18.13 -17.14 -8.87
N LEU A 9 17.88 -17.42 -10.15
CA LEU A 9 16.70 -16.92 -10.87
C LEU A 9 15.39 -17.52 -10.34
N GLN A 10 15.39 -18.81 -10.03
CA GLN A 10 14.24 -19.49 -9.40
C GLN A 10 13.91 -18.86 -8.04
N GLN A 11 14.92 -18.62 -7.21
CA GLN A 11 14.76 -18.01 -5.89
C GLN A 11 14.24 -16.57 -5.98
N ALA A 12 14.77 -15.77 -6.91
CA ALA A 12 14.27 -14.41 -7.16
C ALA A 12 12.78 -14.40 -7.56
N ARG A 13 12.37 -15.34 -8.42
CA ARG A 13 10.95 -15.48 -8.80
C ARG A 13 10.08 -15.93 -7.64
N GLN A 14 10.58 -16.81 -6.78
CA GLN A 14 9.86 -17.29 -5.60
C GLN A 14 9.70 -16.20 -4.53
N VAL A 15 10.72 -15.34 -4.35
CA VAL A 15 10.63 -14.13 -3.50
C VAL A 15 9.60 -13.15 -4.06
N ALA A 16 9.61 -12.91 -5.37
CA ALA A 16 8.62 -12.07 -6.05
C ALA A 16 7.20 -12.67 -6.05
N THR A 17 7.04 -13.96 -5.73
CA THR A 17 5.74 -14.64 -5.65
C THR A 17 5.41 -15.09 -4.24
N THR A 18 6.15 -14.60 -3.21
CA THR A 18 5.94 -14.98 -1.82
C THR A 18 4.47 -14.86 -1.47
N SER A 19 3.82 -16.01 -1.25
CA SER A 19 2.38 -16.22 -1.08
C SER A 19 1.71 -15.42 0.05
N GLY A 20 2.43 -14.53 0.74
CA GLY A 20 1.91 -13.61 1.76
C GLY A 20 1.55 -12.22 1.25
N ALA A 21 2.24 -11.69 0.23
CA ALA A 21 1.95 -10.36 -0.32
C ALA A 21 1.09 -10.48 -1.59
N LYS A 22 -0.22 -10.26 -1.47
CA LYS A 22 -1.17 -10.33 -2.59
C LYS A 22 -1.17 -9.08 -3.49
N ILE A 23 -0.40 -8.05 -3.13
CA ILE A 23 -0.39 -6.75 -3.80
C ILE A 23 1.07 -6.36 -4.06
N PHE A 24 1.41 -6.22 -5.34
CA PHE A 24 2.74 -5.80 -5.78
C PHE A 24 2.63 -4.41 -6.41
N GLY A 25 3.39 -3.45 -5.88
CA GLY A 25 3.47 -2.09 -6.42
C GLY A 25 2.46 -1.11 -5.83
N VAL A 26 2.34 0.05 -6.46
CA VAL A 26 1.44 1.15 -6.09
C VAL A 26 0.15 1.03 -6.91
N GLU A 27 -1.00 1.18 -6.25
CA GLU A 27 -2.34 1.15 -6.87
C GLU A 27 -3.02 2.51 -6.68
N THR A 28 -3.80 2.95 -7.68
CA THR A 28 -4.64 4.14 -7.55
C THR A 28 -5.98 3.79 -6.92
N ALA A 29 -6.53 4.70 -6.12
CA ALA A 29 -7.81 4.51 -5.43
C ALA A 29 -8.59 5.83 -5.38
N ILE A 30 -9.91 5.74 -5.16
CA ILE A 30 -10.79 6.92 -5.05
C ILE A 30 -11.02 7.23 -3.58
N VAL A 31 -10.84 8.49 -3.17
CA VAL A 31 -11.15 8.95 -1.81
C VAL A 31 -12.67 8.93 -1.58
N THR A 32 -13.11 8.25 -0.54
CA THR A 32 -14.54 8.12 -0.18
C THR A 32 -14.92 8.92 1.06
N ASN A 33 -13.99 9.13 1.99
CA ASN A 33 -14.27 9.86 3.24
C ASN A 33 -13.02 10.58 3.77
N VAL A 34 -13.24 11.79 4.27
CA VAL A 34 -12.22 12.71 4.81
C VAL A 34 -12.50 13.16 6.25
N LYS A 35 -13.61 12.71 6.84
CA LYS A 35 -14.04 13.10 8.20
C LYS A 35 -13.37 12.21 9.25
N ASP A 36 -12.05 12.36 9.41
CA ASP A 36 -11.26 11.61 10.39
C ASP A 36 -11.68 11.96 11.84
N PRO A 37 -12.21 11.01 12.63
CA PRO A 37 -12.65 11.27 14.00
C PRO A 37 -11.50 11.64 14.95
N ASP A 38 -10.27 11.18 14.66
CA ASP A 38 -9.10 11.42 15.51
C ASP A 38 -8.33 12.67 15.06
N THR A 39 -8.81 13.38 14.03
CA THR A 39 -8.20 14.61 13.50
C THR A 39 -6.72 14.47 13.06
N LEU A 40 -6.33 13.26 12.64
CA LEU A 40 -4.96 12.95 12.20
C LEU A 40 -4.72 13.21 10.70
N GLY A 41 -5.73 13.71 9.98
CA GLY A 41 -5.65 13.97 8.54
C GLY A 41 -5.65 12.71 7.66
N ARG A 42 -6.22 11.60 8.16
CA ARG A 42 -6.37 10.37 7.38
C ARG A 42 -7.57 10.43 6.45
N VAL A 43 -7.56 9.58 5.44
CA VAL A 43 -8.69 9.41 4.50
C VAL A 43 -9.08 7.96 4.42
N LYS A 44 -10.27 7.68 3.90
CA LYS A 44 -10.66 6.34 3.44
C LYS A 44 -10.77 6.33 1.93
N VAL A 45 -10.46 5.19 1.33
CA VAL A 45 -10.39 5.02 -0.12
C VAL A 45 -11.12 3.75 -0.57
N CYS A 46 -11.50 3.72 -1.84
CA CYS A 46 -12.01 2.54 -2.52
C CYS A 46 -11.02 2.09 -3.59
N PHE A 47 -10.59 0.83 -3.52
CA PHE A 47 -9.68 0.24 -4.49
C PHE A 47 -10.42 -0.33 -5.70
N PRO A 48 -9.93 -0.13 -6.94
CA PRO A 48 -10.54 -0.66 -8.16
C PRO A 48 -10.70 -2.18 -8.16
N ARG A 49 -9.75 -2.91 -7.54
CA ARG A 49 -9.76 -4.37 -7.48
C ARG A 49 -10.80 -4.97 -6.53
N LEU A 50 -11.41 -4.18 -5.64
CA LEU A 50 -12.33 -4.71 -4.63
C LEU A 50 -13.78 -4.71 -5.17
N PRO A 51 -14.43 -5.88 -5.26
CA PRO A 51 -15.81 -5.96 -5.72
C PRO A 51 -16.75 -5.27 -4.73
N GLY A 52 -17.77 -4.59 -5.24
CA GLY A 52 -18.71 -3.82 -4.42
C GLY A 52 -18.23 -2.44 -3.99
N LYS A 53 -17.03 -2.02 -4.44
CA LYS A 53 -16.43 -0.71 -4.12
C LYS A 53 -16.48 -0.37 -2.62
N PRO A 54 -16.04 -1.29 -1.74
CA PRO A 54 -16.10 -1.06 -0.31
C PRO A 54 -15.15 0.08 0.08
N GLU A 55 -15.54 0.78 1.14
CA GLU A 55 -14.69 1.76 1.78
C GLU A 55 -13.58 1.06 2.60
N SER A 56 -12.35 1.58 2.54
CA SER A 56 -11.21 1.09 3.33
C SER A 56 -11.28 1.52 4.79
N ASP A 57 -10.34 1.02 5.59
CA ASP A 57 -9.99 1.64 6.86
C ASP A 57 -9.22 2.97 6.65
N TRP A 58 -8.97 3.70 7.73
CA TRP A 58 -8.23 4.97 7.70
C TRP A 58 -6.78 4.78 7.23
N VAL A 59 -6.43 5.44 6.13
CA VAL A 59 -5.08 5.45 5.57
C VAL A 59 -4.41 6.80 5.80
N ARG A 60 -3.11 6.76 6.11
CA ARG A 60 -2.28 7.96 6.25
C ARG A 60 -2.02 8.58 4.88
N VAL A 61 -1.98 9.91 4.83
CA VAL A 61 -1.63 10.67 3.63
C VAL A 61 -0.19 11.17 3.75
N ALA A 62 0.64 10.86 2.75
CA ALA A 62 1.98 11.42 2.68
C ALA A 62 1.91 12.92 2.36
N GLN A 63 2.64 13.73 3.13
CA GLN A 63 2.74 15.18 2.94
C GLN A 63 4.18 15.59 2.62
N PRO A 64 4.41 16.70 1.91
CA PRO A 64 5.77 17.22 1.66
C PRO A 64 6.53 17.58 2.95
N SER A 65 5.83 17.95 4.02
CA SER A 65 6.39 18.22 5.36
C SER A 65 5.34 17.94 6.45
N ALA A 66 5.75 17.26 7.54
CA ALA A 66 4.88 16.85 8.65
C ALA A 66 5.61 17.00 10.01
N GLY A 67 6.05 18.23 10.32
CA GLY A 67 6.68 18.56 11.59
C GLY A 67 5.66 18.73 12.72
N PRO A 68 6.12 18.79 13.99
CA PRO A 68 5.25 19.09 15.13
C PRO A 68 4.55 20.44 14.93
N ASP A 69 3.22 20.45 14.94
CA ASP A 69 2.33 21.61 14.79
C ASP A 69 2.56 22.51 13.55
N ARG A 70 3.41 22.08 12.59
CA ARG A 70 3.72 22.81 11.36
C ARG A 70 4.09 21.85 10.24
N GLY A 71 3.52 22.07 9.07
CA GLY A 71 3.75 21.29 7.85
C GLY A 71 3.06 21.96 6.67
N PHE A 72 2.90 21.20 5.59
CA PHE A 72 2.03 21.55 4.47
C PHE A 72 0.56 21.37 4.87
#